data_AF-A0A0M3HHK3-F1
#
_entry.id   AF-A0A0M3HHK3-F1
#
_cell.length_a   1.000
_cell.length_b   1.000
_cell.length_c   1.000
_cell.angle_alpha   90.00
_cell.angle_beta   90.00
_cell.angle_gamma   90.00
#
_symmetry.space_group_name_H-M   'P 1'
#
loop_
_entity.id
_entity.type
_entity.pdbx_description
1 polymer ?
#
loop_
_entity_poly.entity_id
_entity_poly.type
_entity_poly.pdbx_seq_one_letter_code
_entity_poly.pdbx_strand_id
1 'polypeptide(L)'
;MPSHIEMLDLSSNELMNVSSRWPLSLKWVSLSSNPLLREIPPLSLPNLKYLNLDGCQLSEVKVIGCPHLRSLSLRDTAIEVIDLDAFDAPLLRELDLSGSYRLSSVIGNLPSHMRSFRISDSLVSYLPQGFFSRY
;
A
#
# COMPACT_ATOMS: atom_id res chain seq x y z
N MET A 1 -20.96 -7.96 10.53
CA MET A 1 -19.52 -7.67 10.60
C MET A 1 -19.25 -6.97 11.92
N PRO A 2 -18.22 -7.38 12.69
CA PRO A 2 -17.91 -6.72 13.96
C PRO A 2 -17.60 -5.23 13.69
N SER A 3 -18.46 -4.33 14.17
CA SER A 3 -18.37 -2.89 13.85
C SER A 3 -17.35 -2.13 14.69
N HIS A 4 -16.74 -2.78 15.68
CA HIS A 4 -15.84 -2.16 16.66
C HIS A 4 -14.37 -2.54 16.48
N ILE A 5 -14.04 -3.39 15.51
CA ILE A 5 -12.64 -3.80 15.28
C ILE A 5 -11.91 -2.64 14.63
N GLU A 6 -10.93 -2.09 15.33
CA GLU A 6 -10.07 -1.01 14.83
C GLU A 6 -8.70 -1.52 14.34
N MET A 7 -8.30 -2.71 14.78
CA MET A 7 -7.03 -3.34 14.44
C MET A 7 -7.30 -4.76 13.96
N LEU A 8 -6.82 -5.08 12.77
CA LEU A 8 -6.93 -6.41 12.18
C LEU A 8 -5.53 -6.89 11.77
N ASP A 9 -5.06 -7.93 12.45
CA ASP A 9 -3.82 -8.62 12.11
C ASP A 9 -4.15 -10.00 11.53
N LEU A 10 -3.80 -10.20 10.27
CA LEU A 10 -3.89 -11.47 9.57
C LEU A 10 -2.52 -11.88 9.01
N SER A 11 -1.45 -11.30 9.56
CA SER A 11 -0.10 -11.56 9.08
C SER A 11 0.36 -13.00 9.32
N SER A 12 1.33 -13.46 8.54
CA SER A 12 1.96 -14.79 8.67
C SER A 12 0.96 -15.94 8.52
N ASN A 13 0.14 -15.89 7.47
CA ASN A 13 -0.80 -16.94 7.11
C ASN A 13 -0.56 -17.38 5.64
N GLU A 14 -1.42 -18.27 5.14
CA GLU A 14 -1.42 -18.73 3.75
C GLU A 14 -2.66 -18.20 3.00
N LEU A 15 -3.10 -16.97 3.30
CA LEU A 15 -4.27 -16.40 2.66
C LEU A 15 -4.03 -16.28 1.15
N MET A 16 -4.94 -16.84 0.37
CA MET A 16 -4.97 -16.66 -1.09
C MET A 16 -5.85 -15.48 -1.49
N ASN A 17 -6.81 -15.14 -0.63
CA ASN A 17 -7.80 -14.09 -0.83
C ASN A 17 -8.26 -13.52 0.51
N VAL A 18 -8.90 -12.35 0.46
CA VAL A 18 -9.52 -11.67 1.59
C VAL A 18 -10.92 -11.19 1.21
N SER A 19 -11.79 -11.00 2.19
CA SER A 19 -13.15 -10.52 1.94
C SER A 19 -13.16 -9.13 1.29
N SER A 20 -14.10 -8.88 0.40
CA SER A 20 -14.37 -7.54 -0.16
C SER A 20 -15.13 -6.61 0.79
N ARG A 21 -15.55 -7.11 1.96
CA ARG A 21 -16.30 -6.33 2.96
C ARG A 21 -15.51 -6.18 4.25
N TRP A 22 -14.78 -5.09 4.35
CA TRP A 22 -14.00 -4.75 5.54
C TRP A 22 -14.83 -4.01 6.59
N PRO A 23 -14.56 -4.19 7.90
CA PRO A 23 -15.07 -3.30 8.94
C PRO A 23 -14.59 -1.86 8.74
N LEU A 24 -15.51 -0.91 8.56
CA LEU A 24 -15.16 0.49 8.28
C LEU A 24 -14.52 1.23 9.47
N SER A 25 -14.52 0.63 10.66
CA SER A 25 -13.85 1.14 11.87
C SER A 25 -12.35 0.84 11.90
N LEU A 26 -11.82 0.06 10.95
CA LEU A 26 -10.40 -0.28 10.90
C LEU A 26 -9.52 0.96 10.75
N LYS A 27 -8.51 1.04 11.63
CA LYS A 27 -7.44 2.03 11.67
C LYS A 27 -6.08 1.42 11.36
N TRP A 28 -5.91 0.13 11.59
CA TRP A 28 -4.68 -0.61 11.34
C TRP A 28 -4.99 -1.99 10.74
N VAL A 29 -4.36 -2.30 9.61
CA VAL A 29 -4.50 -3.60 8.93
C VAL A 29 -3.11 -4.13 8.59
N SER A 30 -2.85 -5.39 8.94
CA SER A 30 -1.72 -6.15 8.43
C SER A 30 -2.18 -7.43 7.76
N LEU A 31 -1.80 -7.58 6.50
CA LEU A 31 -1.89 -8.82 5.72
C LEU A 31 -0.50 -9.37 5.40
N SER A 32 0.55 -8.87 6.05
CA SER A 32 1.93 -9.20 5.66
C SER A 32 2.24 -10.69 5.78
N SER A 33 3.25 -11.15 5.04
CA SER A 33 3.67 -12.56 5.03
C SER A 33 2.51 -13.51 4.70
N ASN A 34 1.71 -13.15 3.69
CA ASN A 34 0.75 -14.04 3.04
C ASN A 34 1.21 -14.32 1.60
N PRO A 35 2.15 -15.26 1.39
CA PRO A 35 2.84 -15.43 0.11
C PRO A 35 1.93 -15.93 -1.02
N LEU A 36 0.72 -16.40 -0.70
CA LEU A 36 -0.27 -16.81 -1.70
C LEU A 36 -1.24 -15.69 -2.10
N LEU A 37 -1.22 -14.55 -1.40
CA LEU A 37 -2.13 -13.43 -1.65
C LEU A 37 -1.63 -12.62 -2.84
N ARG A 38 -2.35 -12.70 -3.96
CA ARG A 38 -1.97 -12.07 -5.24
C ARG A 38 -2.76 -10.82 -5.58
N GLU A 39 -3.90 -10.64 -4.93
CA GLU A 39 -4.77 -9.48 -5.11
C GLU A 39 -5.42 -9.12 -3.78
N ILE A 40 -5.78 -7.85 -3.63
CA ILE A 40 -6.69 -7.41 -2.58
C ILE A 40 -7.84 -6.62 -3.22
N PRO A 41 -9.08 -6.78 -2.72
CA PRO A 41 -10.17 -5.91 -3.13
C PRO A 41 -9.87 -4.47 -2.72
N PRO A 42 -10.46 -3.47 -3.41
CA PRO A 42 -10.38 -2.08 -2.97
C PRO A 42 -10.76 -1.95 -1.49
N LEU A 43 -9.90 -1.31 -0.70
CA LEU A 43 -10.09 -1.25 0.74
C LEU A 43 -11.26 -0.34 1.13
N SER A 44 -11.32 0.87 0.54
CA SER A 44 -12.34 1.90 0.87
C SER A 44 -12.57 2.02 2.38
N LEU A 45 -11.47 2.11 3.13
CA LEU A 45 -11.45 2.15 4.59
C LEU A 45 -11.25 3.59 5.07
N PRO A 46 -12.32 4.34 5.39
CA PRO A 46 -12.24 5.78 5.63
C PRO A 46 -11.41 6.14 6.86
N ASN A 47 -11.29 5.22 7.82
CA ASN A 47 -10.57 5.43 9.08
C ASN A 47 -9.16 4.83 9.09
N LEU A 48 -8.73 4.15 8.01
CA LEU A 48 -7.46 3.45 7.97
C LEU A 48 -6.30 4.43 8.05
N LYS A 49 -5.33 4.14 8.92
CA LYS A 49 -4.12 4.94 9.13
C LYS A 49 -2.85 4.18 8.75
N TYR A 50 -2.86 2.86 8.92
CA TYR A 50 -1.71 1.99 8.68
C TYR A 50 -2.14 0.75 7.90
N LEU A 51 -1.41 0.46 6.83
CA LEU A 51 -1.60 -0.72 6.01
C LEU A 51 -0.25 -1.40 5.76
N ASN A 52 -0.14 -2.67 6.14
CA ASN A 52 1.01 -3.51 5.86
C ASN A 52 0.62 -4.67 4.93
N LEU A 53 1.25 -4.75 3.77
CA LEU A 53 1.05 -5.76 2.73
C LEU A 53 2.37 -6.46 2.36
N ASP A 54 3.39 -6.38 3.21
CA ASP A 54 4.72 -6.89 2.91
C ASP A 54 4.72 -8.40 2.65
N GLY A 55 5.58 -8.87 1.75
CA GLY A 55 5.76 -10.31 1.50
C GLY A 55 4.52 -11.00 0.91
N CYS A 56 3.56 -10.23 0.38
CA CYS A 56 2.47 -10.73 -0.44
C CYS A 56 2.88 -10.74 -1.92
N GLN A 57 2.27 -11.60 -2.73
CA GLN A 57 2.55 -11.69 -4.17
C GLN A 57 1.67 -10.73 -5.00
N LEU A 58 1.40 -9.53 -4.46
CA LEU A 58 0.57 -8.52 -5.13
C LEU A 58 1.29 -7.96 -6.35
N SER A 59 0.61 -7.95 -7.50
CA SER A 59 1.10 -7.27 -8.73
C SER A 59 0.56 -5.85 -8.88
N GLU A 60 -0.55 -5.54 -8.22
CA GLU A 60 -1.14 -4.21 -8.15
C GLU A 60 -1.69 -3.93 -6.75
N VAL A 61 -1.83 -2.64 -6.42
CA VAL A 61 -2.54 -2.18 -5.21
C VAL A 61 -3.28 -0.89 -5.54
N LYS A 62 -4.55 -0.81 -5.13
CA LYS A 62 -5.39 0.37 -5.31
C LYS A 62 -5.78 0.92 -3.96
N VAL A 63 -5.20 2.07 -3.60
CA VAL A 63 -5.51 2.77 -2.36
C VAL A 63 -6.57 3.83 -2.66
N ILE A 64 -7.83 3.40 -2.70
CA ILE A 64 -8.98 4.26 -3.00
C ILE A 64 -9.87 4.36 -1.76
N GLY A 65 -10.36 5.57 -1.43
CA GLY A 65 -11.23 5.79 -0.27
C GLY A 65 -10.52 5.60 1.07
N CYS A 66 -9.24 5.93 1.14
CA CYS A 66 -8.42 5.84 2.36
C CYS A 66 -7.85 7.22 2.75
N PRO A 67 -8.71 8.26 2.95
CA PRO A 67 -8.30 9.65 3.12
C PRO A 67 -7.42 9.91 4.36
N HIS A 68 -7.41 8.97 5.30
CA HIS A 68 -6.64 9.05 6.54
C HIS A 68 -5.39 8.17 6.58
N LEU A 69 -5.07 7.46 5.48
CA LEU A 69 -3.90 6.60 5.42
C LEU A 69 -2.62 7.43 5.57
N ARG A 70 -1.73 6.99 6.45
CA ARG A 70 -0.47 7.66 6.77
C ARG A 70 0.75 6.82 6.44
N SER A 71 0.63 5.51 6.57
CA SER A 71 1.72 4.56 6.31
C SER A 71 1.22 3.41 5.44
N LEU A 72 1.96 3.16 4.37
CA LEU A 72 1.77 2.03 3.48
C LEU A 72 3.09 1.28 3.31
N SER A 73 3.10 -0.01 3.62
CA SER A 73 4.22 -0.89 3.39
C SER A 73 3.83 -1.97 2.37
N LEU A 74 4.63 -2.07 1.31
CA LEU A 74 4.50 -2.96 0.16
C LEU A 74 5.84 -3.68 -0.10
N ARG A 75 6.64 -3.90 0.94
CA ARG A 75 7.97 -4.51 0.79
C ARG A 75 7.86 -5.93 0.26
N ASP A 76 8.85 -6.35 -0.51
CA ASP A 76 8.92 -7.73 -1.02
C ASP A 76 7.63 -8.18 -1.74
N THR A 77 7.00 -7.26 -2.47
CA THR A 77 5.82 -7.53 -3.30
C THR A 77 6.20 -7.72 -4.77
N ALA A 78 5.28 -8.26 -5.57
CA ALA A 78 5.46 -8.49 -7.00
C ALA A 78 4.99 -7.31 -7.87
N ILE A 79 4.85 -6.11 -7.29
CA ILE A 79 4.37 -4.91 -8.00
C ILE A 79 5.39 -4.51 -9.07
N GLU A 80 4.92 -4.32 -10.30
CA GLU A 80 5.75 -3.91 -11.44
C GLU A 80 5.70 -2.41 -11.70
N VAL A 81 4.54 -1.79 -11.42
CA VAL A 81 4.28 -0.37 -11.60
C VAL A 81 3.50 0.14 -10.40
N ILE A 82 3.92 1.29 -9.86
CA ILE A 82 3.18 2.02 -8.83
C ILE A 82 2.69 3.35 -9.39
N ASP A 83 1.38 3.57 -9.36
CA ASP A 83 0.75 4.82 -9.78
C ASP A 83 0.27 5.61 -8.56
N LEU A 84 1.04 6.64 -8.20
CA LEU A 84 0.73 7.49 -7.05
C LEU A 84 -0.44 8.44 -7.33
N ASP A 85 -0.72 8.77 -8.59
CA ASP A 85 -1.86 9.63 -8.95
C ASP A 85 -3.19 8.88 -8.79
N ALA A 86 -3.15 7.54 -8.83
CA ALA A 86 -4.29 6.67 -8.55
C ALA A 86 -4.60 6.50 -7.04
N PHE A 87 -3.78 7.07 -6.14
CA PHE A 87 -3.99 6.95 -4.70
C PHE A 87 -4.89 8.08 -4.16
N ASP A 88 -6.02 7.70 -3.58
CA ASP A 88 -6.84 8.57 -2.73
C ASP A 88 -6.39 8.44 -1.26
N ALA A 89 -5.16 8.92 -1.02
CA ALA A 89 -4.49 8.92 0.28
C ALA A 89 -3.71 10.24 0.51
N PRO A 90 -4.38 11.41 0.58
CA PRO A 90 -3.75 12.73 0.66
C PRO A 90 -2.91 12.95 1.92
N LEU A 91 -3.08 12.12 2.95
CA LEU A 91 -2.33 12.19 4.20
C LEU A 91 -1.17 11.18 4.29
N LEU A 92 -0.83 10.49 3.19
CA LEU A 92 0.25 9.51 3.16
C LEU A 92 1.60 10.20 3.45
N ARG A 93 2.33 9.65 4.41
CA ARG A 93 3.62 10.18 4.90
C ARG A 93 4.75 9.18 4.74
N GLU A 94 4.43 7.90 4.71
CA GLU A 94 5.40 6.81 4.67
C GLU A 94 4.95 5.81 3.61
N LEU A 95 5.80 5.60 2.62
CA LEU A 95 5.64 4.59 1.58
C LEU A 95 6.92 3.78 1.45
N ASP A 96 6.80 2.47 1.65
CA ASP A 96 7.93 1.54 1.55
C ASP A 96 7.66 0.48 0.47
N LEU A 97 8.46 0.51 -0.58
CA LEU A 97 8.45 -0.40 -1.74
C LEU A 97 9.78 -1.19 -1.81
N SER A 98 10.54 -1.24 -0.72
CA SER A 98 11.84 -1.90 -0.69
C SER A 98 11.71 -3.40 -0.98
N GLY A 99 12.63 -3.97 -1.75
CA GLY A 99 12.58 -5.40 -2.11
C GLY A 99 11.48 -5.75 -3.12
N SER A 100 10.78 -4.76 -3.70
CA SER A 100 9.92 -4.99 -4.86
C SER A 100 10.78 -5.15 -6.13
N TYR A 101 11.44 -6.30 -6.26
CA TYR A 101 12.42 -6.59 -7.33
C TYR A 101 11.84 -6.59 -8.76
N ARG A 102 10.53 -6.48 -8.92
CA ARG A 102 9.85 -6.34 -10.21
C ARG A 102 9.45 -4.90 -10.54
N LEU A 103 9.48 -4.01 -9.54
CA LEU A 103 9.06 -2.62 -9.68
C LEU A 103 10.02 -1.90 -10.61
N SER A 104 9.54 -1.52 -11.79
CA SER A 104 10.35 -0.92 -12.85
C SER A 104 9.90 0.49 -13.21
N SER A 105 8.67 0.88 -12.83
CA SER A 105 8.10 2.19 -13.14
C SER A 105 7.33 2.78 -11.96
N VAL A 106 7.46 4.10 -11.80
CA VAL A 106 6.71 4.92 -10.85
C VAL A 106 6.01 6.01 -11.65
N ILE A 107 4.72 6.20 -11.41
CA ILE A 107 3.89 7.23 -12.03
C ILE A 107 3.42 8.21 -10.94
N GLY A 108 3.28 9.48 -11.30
CA GLY A 108 2.85 10.55 -10.41
C GLY A 108 3.97 11.19 -9.62
N ASN A 109 3.61 12.01 -8.63
CA ASN A 109 4.54 12.75 -7.78
C ASN A 109 4.41 12.33 -6.33
N LEU A 110 5.47 12.51 -5.54
CA LEU A 110 5.38 12.32 -4.11
C LEU A 110 4.47 13.40 -3.49
N PRO A 111 3.51 13.02 -2.63
CA PRO A 111 2.76 13.95 -1.81
C PRO A 111 3.69 14.94 -1.06
N SER A 112 3.32 16.22 -1.02
CA SER A 112 4.13 17.28 -0.40
C SER A 112 4.40 17.09 1.10
N HIS A 113 3.64 16.20 1.76
CA HIS A 113 3.78 15.85 3.17
C HIS A 113 4.55 14.53 3.40
N MET A 114 5.10 13.92 2.34
CA MET A 114 5.88 12.69 2.42
C MET A 114 7.09 12.89 3.34
N ARG A 115 7.25 11.98 4.31
CA ARG A 115 8.35 11.98 5.28
C ARG A 115 9.37 10.90 4.98
N SER A 116 8.91 9.76 4.48
CA SER A 116 9.77 8.63 4.14
C SER A 116 9.25 7.95 2.88
N PHE A 117 10.10 7.86 1.87
CA PHE A 117 9.87 7.08 0.67
C PHE A 117 11.06 6.15 0.47
N ARG A 118 10.80 4.83 0.42
CA ARG A 118 11.84 3.82 0.21
C ARG A 118 11.49 2.96 -0.99
N ILE A 119 12.48 2.72 -1.85
CA ILE A 119 12.36 1.94 -3.09
C ILE A 119 13.66 1.17 -3.39
N SER A 120 14.42 0.82 -2.34
CA SER A 120 15.65 0.05 -2.51
C SER A 120 15.34 -1.33 -3.11
N ASP A 121 16.31 -1.92 -3.78
CA ASP A 121 16.17 -3.28 -4.31
C ASP A 121 14.99 -3.43 -5.29
N SER A 122 14.90 -2.47 -6.22
CA SER A 122 13.93 -2.43 -7.32
C SER A 122 14.63 -2.32 -8.68
N LEU A 123 13.87 -2.34 -9.78
CA LEU A 123 14.35 -2.15 -11.15
C LEU A 123 14.10 -0.73 -11.68
N VAL A 124 13.69 0.20 -10.82
CA VAL A 124 13.41 1.58 -11.22
C VAL A 124 14.70 2.25 -11.69
N SER A 125 14.74 2.62 -12.97
CA SER A 125 15.90 3.24 -13.62
C SER A 125 15.80 4.77 -13.69
N TYR A 126 14.58 5.32 -13.57
CA TYR A 126 14.31 6.75 -13.54
C TYR A 126 13.03 7.03 -12.75
N LEU A 127 12.90 8.27 -12.26
CA LEU A 127 11.67 8.78 -11.66
C LEU A 127 11.05 9.83 -12.59
N PRO A 128 9.71 10.03 -12.55
CA PRO A 128 9.04 11.05 -13.35
C PRO A 128 9.62 12.46 -13.17
N GLN A 129 9.48 13.30 -14.20
CA GLN A 129 9.84 14.71 -14.06
C GLN A 129 8.94 15.36 -13.00
N GLY A 130 9.58 16.03 -12.03
CA GLY A 130 8.84 16.68 -10.95
C GLY A 130 8.41 15.72 -9.83
N PHE A 131 8.95 14.50 -9.78
CA PHE A 131 8.64 13.51 -8.73
C PHE A 131 8.76 14.06 -7.30
N PHE A 132 9.68 15.01 -7.07
CA PHE A 132 9.91 15.68 -5.78
C PHE A 132 9.35 17.11 -5.70
N SER A 133 8.63 17.58 -6.73
CA SER A 133 8.07 18.92 -6.77
C SER A 133 7.00 19.08 -5.69
N ARG A 134 7.03 20.23 -5.01
CA ARG A 134 5.98 20.63 -4.07
C ARG A 134 4.87 21.29 -4.86
N TYR A 135 3.71 20.65 -4.95
CA TYR A 135 2.46 21.31 -5.32
C TYR A 135 1.76 21.82 -4.06
#